data_AF-A0A2E9GWV5-F1
#
_entry.id   AF-A0A2E9GWV5-F1
#
_cell.length_a   1.000
_cell.length_b   1.000
_cell.length_c   1.000
_cell.angle_alpha   90.00
_cell.angle_beta   90.00
_cell.angle_gamma   90.00
#
_symmetry.space_group_name_H-M   'P 1'
#
loop_
_entity.id
_entity.type
_entity.pdbx_description
1 polymer ?
#
loop_
_entity_poly.entity_id
_entity_poly.type
_entity_poly.pdbx_seq_one_letter_code
_entity_poly.pdbx_strand_id
1 'polypeptide(L)'
;MSATRGLAALCSTLGFVLGFAAVVSADEVGQKLVRLEPEAPVKLRPGKQLEEEPLYGVYYDRREPSFYTGFAPRSQDPNRVHLQVGRGNQLRITAVLSEEVISGYARDLLTRRQTYRDLIAKRRVVLTQNTGFEEFENTTEEIDLEELVADEVKLSPSELMERNLELMERLNPGRIFRVDIPVDQLVRRWASHLRPVDREKLSRDRELELVNLMLPTRLWIAKLSPQNKRALRELIAVTPQGETLDPDALDELRPRFLAFFQKMSKGLYPERDGSIRFVEFTAIHPIGTFNDYTDFNGEKIPLYPTPGRRALTTHQRTQTVDHIPTKLSYSYFPWLPYMHVGDTLHNSFHTLWWPMPANGPEFLPPEWQEVDRGSRDGEPFENLWLLSRGPMSSGCTHLNAGHISELRQLMPSDTQKLYEIDVFLNRSYDYDVFDIDGDLEPEVMGVKYYIAYSLRNKRPNRLRARNERHAFYKWLYAGSDIRFDPNTDRVWFAKVQDGRFVERTAKKGRIYRDLPLYEAEYQPERIQFYRPRSIEFVRELRKVALEHPFDGMPPSRSPAE
;
A
#
# COMPACT_ATOMS: atom_id res chain seq x y z
N MET A 1 45.61 -14.33 -52.29
CA MET A 1 45.81 -15.78 -52.54
C MET A 1 44.44 -16.46 -52.66
N SER A 2 44.37 -17.73 -53.09
CA SER A 2 43.15 -18.51 -53.43
C SER A 2 41.93 -18.26 -52.50
N ALA A 3 40.67 -18.12 -52.92
CA ALA A 3 39.88 -18.52 -54.11
C ALA A 3 39.31 -19.97 -54.12
N THR A 4 37.99 -20.07 -54.43
CA THR A 4 37.23 -21.21 -55.02
C THR A 4 37.09 -22.55 -54.24
N ARG A 5 36.03 -23.39 -54.38
CA ARG A 5 34.61 -23.30 -54.86
C ARG A 5 33.87 -24.65 -54.56
N GLY A 6 32.53 -24.69 -54.71
CA GLY A 6 31.72 -25.93 -54.86
C GLY A 6 30.90 -26.33 -53.61
N LEU A 7 29.56 -26.45 -53.57
CA LEU A 7 28.45 -26.27 -54.54
C LEU A 7 28.00 -27.48 -55.40
N ALA A 8 27.09 -28.29 -54.83
CA ALA A 8 25.97 -29.02 -55.46
C ALA A 8 24.98 -29.40 -54.30
N ALA A 9 23.64 -29.31 -54.34
CA ALA A 9 22.60 -29.32 -55.38
C ALA A 9 22.25 -30.73 -55.93
N LEU A 10 20.99 -31.08 -56.24
CA LEU A 10 19.75 -30.28 -56.28
C LEU A 10 18.87 -30.56 -55.01
N CYS A 11 17.52 -30.72 -54.95
CA CYS A 11 16.43 -30.82 -55.93
C CYS A 11 15.03 -30.41 -55.35
N SER A 12 13.96 -30.78 -56.06
CA SER A 12 12.56 -30.32 -55.96
C SER A 12 11.63 -31.28 -55.17
N THR A 13 10.31 -31.09 -54.98
CA THR A 13 9.25 -30.28 -55.65
C THR A 13 8.12 -30.02 -54.61
N LEU A 14 7.61 -28.80 -54.36
CA LEU A 14 6.76 -27.89 -55.16
C LEU A 14 5.24 -28.15 -54.99
N GLY A 15 4.51 -27.15 -54.49
CA GLY A 15 3.04 -27.08 -54.42
C GLY A 15 2.59 -25.64 -54.19
N PHE A 16 1.72 -25.11 -55.07
CA PHE A 16 1.52 -23.65 -55.23
C PHE A 16 0.04 -23.34 -55.51
N VAL A 17 -0.58 -22.43 -54.74
CA VAL A 17 -1.92 -21.87 -55.05
C VAL A 17 -1.93 -20.37 -54.68
N LEU A 18 -2.53 -19.56 -55.55
CA LEU A 18 -2.66 -18.10 -55.44
C LEU A 18 -4.07 -17.71 -54.94
N GLY A 19 -4.22 -16.54 -54.32
CA GLY A 19 -5.49 -16.12 -53.71
C GLY A 19 -5.65 -14.64 -53.38
N PHE A 20 -5.42 -13.76 -54.36
CA PHE A 20 -5.93 -12.38 -54.52
C PHE A 20 -6.21 -11.47 -53.30
N ALA A 21 -5.63 -10.27 -53.35
CA ALA A 21 -6.13 -9.09 -52.63
C ALA A 21 -7.26 -8.40 -53.43
N ALA A 22 -8.16 -7.71 -52.74
CA ALA A 22 -9.20 -6.86 -53.32
C ALA A 22 -9.36 -5.55 -52.54
N VAL A 23 -9.67 -4.46 -53.24
CA VAL A 23 -9.90 -3.11 -52.68
C VAL A 23 -11.28 -2.62 -53.12
N VAL A 24 -12.14 -2.33 -52.13
CA VAL A 24 -13.45 -1.67 -52.27
C VAL A 24 -13.59 -0.82 -51.00
N SER A 25 -13.48 0.51 -51.09
CA SER A 25 -14.50 1.51 -51.46
C SER A 25 -15.58 1.72 -50.38
N ALA A 26 -15.97 2.98 -50.21
CA ALA A 26 -17.00 3.41 -49.26
C ALA A 26 -18.42 3.37 -49.88
N ASP A 27 -19.41 3.58 -49.00
CA ASP A 27 -20.83 3.84 -49.26
C ASP A 27 -21.61 2.63 -49.89
N GLU A 28 -22.90 2.39 -49.61
CA GLU A 28 -23.92 3.13 -48.86
C GLU A 28 -25.05 2.18 -48.33
N VAL A 29 -26.00 2.67 -47.51
CA VAL A 29 -27.30 2.05 -47.12
C VAL A 29 -27.25 0.82 -46.18
N GLY A 30 -28.07 0.70 -45.12
CA GLY A 30 -29.02 1.68 -44.55
C GLY A 30 -29.88 1.16 -43.38
N GLN A 31 -30.06 2.03 -42.38
CA GLN A 31 -31.13 2.11 -41.35
C GLN A 31 -31.90 0.86 -40.90
N LYS A 32 -31.72 0.49 -39.61
CA LYS A 32 -32.82 0.49 -38.63
C LYS A 32 -32.31 0.52 -37.18
N LEU A 33 -32.04 1.73 -36.68
CA LEU A 33 -31.78 2.00 -35.26
C LEU A 33 -32.98 2.75 -34.69
N VAL A 34 -33.58 2.22 -33.63
CA VAL A 34 -34.68 2.90 -32.92
C VAL A 34 -34.10 4.06 -32.12
N ARG A 35 -34.45 5.29 -32.49
CA ARG A 35 -34.22 6.45 -31.62
C ARG A 35 -35.15 6.36 -30.41
N LEU A 36 -34.57 6.36 -29.22
CA LEU A 36 -35.21 6.98 -28.07
C LEU A 36 -34.85 8.47 -28.13
N GLU A 37 -35.86 9.33 -28.18
CA GLU A 37 -35.65 10.79 -28.15
C GLU A 37 -35.31 11.22 -26.72
N PRO A 38 -34.45 12.23 -26.51
CA PRO A 38 -34.11 12.71 -25.18
C PRO A 38 -35.24 13.56 -24.60
N GLU A 39 -35.71 13.22 -23.39
CA GLU A 39 -36.66 14.08 -22.67
C GLU A 39 -36.06 15.44 -22.32
N ALA A 40 -36.90 16.47 -22.31
CA ALA A 40 -36.50 17.87 -22.14
C ALA A 40 -35.93 18.16 -20.73
N PRO A 41 -34.99 19.11 -20.59
CA PRO A 41 -34.17 19.21 -19.38
C PRO A 41 -34.91 19.78 -18.16
N VAL A 42 -35.07 18.95 -17.13
CA VAL A 42 -35.38 19.43 -15.77
C VAL A 42 -34.18 20.26 -15.27
N LYS A 43 -34.37 21.57 -15.13
CA LYS A 43 -33.34 22.51 -14.64
C LYS A 43 -33.11 22.40 -13.12
N LEU A 44 -32.56 21.28 -12.68
CA LEU A 44 -31.83 21.22 -11.41
C LEU A 44 -30.43 21.82 -11.61
N ARG A 45 -29.96 22.66 -10.69
CA ARG A 45 -28.53 23.03 -10.60
C ARG A 45 -27.79 21.85 -9.95
N PRO A 46 -26.95 21.07 -10.66
CA PRO A 46 -26.35 19.89 -10.08
C PRO A 46 -25.11 20.30 -9.27
N GLY A 47 -25.31 20.57 -7.98
CA GLY A 47 -24.21 20.77 -7.04
C GLY A 47 -23.33 19.52 -7.00
N LYS A 48 -22.06 19.64 -7.40
CA LYS A 48 -21.04 18.60 -7.25
C LYS A 48 -20.49 18.60 -5.81
N GLN A 49 -21.35 18.76 -4.80
CA GLN A 49 -20.91 18.91 -3.42
C GLN A 49 -20.19 17.63 -2.98
N LEU A 50 -19.11 17.82 -2.22
CA LEU A 50 -18.59 16.76 -1.37
C LEU A 50 -19.50 16.69 -0.13
N GLU A 51 -19.56 15.53 0.52
CA GLU A 51 -19.91 15.46 1.94
C GLU A 51 -18.88 16.29 2.75
N GLU A 52 -19.22 16.80 3.95
CA GLU A 52 -18.32 17.59 4.81
C GLU A 52 -17.21 16.70 5.43
N GLU A 53 -16.30 16.25 4.57
CA GLU A 53 -15.16 15.39 4.90
C GLU A 53 -13.90 16.22 5.24
N PRO A 54 -12.95 15.65 6.01
CA PRO A 54 -11.69 16.32 6.30
C PRO A 54 -10.92 16.74 5.04
N LEU A 55 -10.24 17.89 5.11
CA LEU A 55 -9.40 18.42 4.03
C LEU A 55 -8.39 17.36 3.55
N TYR A 56 -8.63 16.83 2.35
CA TYR A 56 -7.78 15.82 1.74
C TYR A 56 -6.62 16.47 0.96
N GLY A 57 -5.44 15.88 1.07
CA GLY A 57 -4.25 16.33 0.35
C GLY A 57 -3.25 17.12 1.19
N VAL A 58 -2.25 17.67 0.50
CA VAL A 58 -1.32 18.67 1.05
C VAL A 58 -1.45 19.96 0.25
N TYR A 59 -1.74 21.06 0.92
CA TYR A 59 -1.70 22.39 0.33
C TYR A 59 -0.25 22.93 0.28
N TYR A 60 0.08 23.66 -0.79
CA TYR A 60 1.43 24.18 -1.05
C TYR A 60 1.43 25.30 -2.11
N ASP A 61 2.47 26.13 -2.13
CA ASP A 61 2.68 27.21 -3.12
C ASP A 61 3.85 26.87 -4.04
N ARG A 62 4.94 26.38 -3.43
CA ARG A 62 6.21 26.12 -4.10
C ARG A 62 6.62 24.66 -4.00
N ARG A 63 7.13 24.13 -5.11
CA ARG A 63 7.75 22.80 -5.18
C ARG A 63 9.09 22.82 -4.47
N GLU A 64 9.02 22.66 -3.15
CA GLU A 64 10.13 22.64 -2.20
C GLU A 64 10.21 21.26 -1.52
N PRO A 65 11.34 20.92 -0.87
CA PRO A 65 11.43 19.69 -0.10
C PRO A 65 10.65 19.70 1.19
N SER A 66 10.30 18.50 1.64
CA SER A 66 9.70 18.26 2.93
C SER A 66 10.37 17.11 3.69
N PHE A 67 10.08 17.03 4.98
CA PHE A 67 10.36 15.87 5.83
C PHE A 67 9.06 15.42 6.51
N TYR A 68 9.00 14.16 6.94
CA TYR A 68 7.83 13.57 7.59
C TYR A 68 7.73 14.02 9.05
N THR A 69 6.53 14.43 9.46
CA THR A 69 6.25 14.95 10.80
C THR A 69 5.12 14.18 11.51
N GLY A 70 4.79 12.98 11.04
CA GLY A 70 3.88 12.07 11.73
C GLY A 70 4.59 11.06 12.62
N PHE A 71 3.82 10.18 13.28
CA PHE A 71 4.31 9.33 14.37
C PHE A 71 4.42 7.84 14.00
N ALA A 72 4.40 7.50 12.71
CA ALA A 72 4.62 6.12 12.30
C ALA A 72 6.01 5.63 12.76
N PRO A 73 6.11 4.40 13.32
CA PRO A 73 7.38 3.80 13.72
C PRO A 73 8.24 3.47 12.49
N ARG A 74 9.47 3.00 12.71
CA ARG A 74 10.35 2.47 11.65
C ARG A 74 10.70 1.01 11.93
N SER A 75 10.48 0.11 10.96
CA SER A 75 11.05 -1.23 11.02
C SER A 75 12.42 -1.24 10.33
N GLN A 76 13.43 -1.78 11.01
CA GLN A 76 14.78 -1.98 10.45
C GLN A 76 15.00 -3.39 9.89
N ASP A 77 14.01 -4.28 9.98
CA ASP A 77 13.98 -5.58 9.32
C ASP A 77 12.93 -5.55 8.19
N PRO A 78 13.33 -5.73 6.92
CA PRO A 78 12.41 -5.72 5.79
C PRO A 78 11.44 -6.92 5.79
N ASN A 79 11.76 -8.01 6.49
CA ASN A 79 10.88 -9.19 6.60
C ASN A 79 9.61 -8.91 7.40
N ARG A 80 9.57 -7.82 8.17
CA ARG A 80 8.41 -7.37 8.96
C ARG A 80 7.47 -6.44 8.20
N VAL A 81 7.89 -5.91 7.05
CA VAL A 81 7.14 -4.92 6.27
C VAL A 81 6.46 -5.58 5.08
N HIS A 82 5.15 -5.44 4.99
CA HIS A 82 4.32 -6.07 3.97
C HIS A 82 3.43 -5.02 3.29
N LEU A 83 3.42 -5.03 1.95
CA LEU A 83 2.71 -4.06 1.12
C LEU A 83 1.72 -4.77 0.21
N GLN A 84 0.42 -4.51 0.36
CA GLN A 84 -0.64 -5.20 -0.39
C GLN A 84 -1.56 -4.20 -1.11
N VAL A 85 -1.76 -4.42 -2.41
CA VAL A 85 -2.69 -3.63 -3.25
C VAL A 85 -3.87 -4.52 -3.65
N GLY A 86 -5.10 -4.11 -3.32
CA GLY A 86 -6.34 -4.87 -3.58
C GLY A 86 -7.48 -4.07 -4.21
N ARG A 87 -8.54 -4.73 -4.68
CA ARG A 87 -9.75 -4.11 -5.26
C ARG A 87 -10.31 -3.04 -4.31
N GLY A 88 -10.57 -1.85 -4.86
CA GLY A 88 -10.95 -0.65 -4.10
C GLY A 88 -9.92 0.49 -4.18
N ASN A 89 -8.84 0.32 -4.95
CA ASN A 89 -7.74 1.25 -5.12
C ASN A 89 -7.16 1.73 -3.77
N GLN A 90 -6.73 0.76 -2.96
CA GLN A 90 -6.03 0.95 -1.70
C GLN A 90 -4.70 0.17 -1.66
N LEU A 91 -3.76 0.69 -0.86
CA LEU A 91 -2.54 0.04 -0.41
C LEU A 91 -2.64 -0.17 1.10
N ARG A 92 -2.65 -1.42 1.58
CA ARG A 92 -2.30 -1.71 2.98
C ARG A 92 -0.79 -1.77 3.12
N ILE A 93 -0.25 -1.07 4.10
CA ILE A 93 1.04 -1.38 4.72
C ILE A 93 0.79 -2.03 6.08
N THR A 94 1.47 -3.13 6.34
CA THR A 94 1.56 -3.79 7.65
C THR A 94 3.04 -3.86 8.05
N ALA A 95 3.34 -3.55 9.31
CA ALA A 95 4.67 -3.61 9.89
C ALA A 95 4.60 -4.34 11.24
N VAL A 96 5.07 -5.59 11.28
CA VAL A 96 5.06 -6.45 12.49
C VAL A 96 6.15 -5.97 13.44
N LEU A 97 5.78 -5.30 14.52
CA LEU A 97 6.73 -4.62 15.39
C LEU A 97 7.58 -5.64 16.17
N SER A 98 8.82 -5.27 16.46
CA SER A 98 9.72 -6.04 17.33
C SER A 98 9.83 -5.36 18.70
N GLU A 99 10.36 -6.09 19.69
CA GLU A 99 10.50 -5.56 21.05
C GLU A 99 11.47 -4.36 21.08
N GLU A 100 12.46 -4.33 20.19
CA GLU A 100 13.37 -3.21 19.97
C GLU A 100 12.67 -1.99 19.34
N VAL A 101 11.75 -2.20 18.40
CA VAL A 101 10.97 -1.10 17.77
C VAL A 101 10.01 -0.46 18.77
N ILE A 102 9.39 -1.25 19.66
CA ILE A 102 8.49 -0.76 20.70
C ILE A 102 9.29 -0.07 21.82
N SER A 103 10.28 -0.75 22.41
CA SER A 103 11.11 -0.18 23.49
C SER A 103 11.99 0.99 23.04
N GLY A 104 12.30 1.11 21.75
CA GLY A 104 13.02 2.25 21.17
C GLY A 104 12.14 3.40 20.66
N TYR A 105 10.81 3.25 20.65
CA TYR A 105 9.90 4.17 19.95
C TYR A 105 10.01 5.64 20.41
N ALA A 106 9.93 5.90 21.72
CA ALA A 106 10.04 7.27 22.25
C ALA A 106 11.41 7.89 21.92
N ARG A 107 12.50 7.11 21.98
CA ARG A 107 13.84 7.52 21.57
C ARG A 107 13.97 7.80 20.06
N ASP A 108 13.32 7.04 19.17
CA ASP A 108 13.30 7.33 17.73
C ASP A 108 12.57 8.65 17.42
N LEU A 109 11.39 8.85 18.02
CA LEU A 109 10.65 10.11 17.94
C LEU A 109 11.50 11.30 18.42
N LEU A 110 12.16 11.17 19.58
CA LEU A 110 12.97 12.25 20.14
C LEU A 110 14.23 12.50 19.31
N THR A 111 14.92 11.46 18.85
CA THR A 111 16.09 11.58 17.95
C THR A 111 15.72 12.36 16.69
N ARG A 112 14.56 12.07 16.11
CA ARG A 112 14.05 12.76 14.91
C ARG A 112 13.67 14.21 15.20
N ARG A 113 12.99 14.49 16.32
CA ARG A 113 12.68 15.87 16.78
C ARG A 113 13.93 16.69 17.01
N GLN A 114 14.88 16.16 17.78
CA GLN A 114 16.16 16.82 18.06
C GLN A 114 16.93 17.09 16.77
N THR A 115 17.02 16.11 15.86
CA THR A 115 17.63 16.29 14.53
C THR A 115 16.99 17.45 13.75
N TYR A 116 15.65 17.55 13.74
CA TYR A 116 14.95 18.63 13.05
C TYR A 116 15.19 20.00 13.73
N ARG A 117 15.02 20.10 15.07
CA ARG A 117 15.33 21.32 15.85
C ARG A 117 16.76 21.81 15.58
N ASP A 118 17.74 20.89 15.63
CA ASP A 118 19.16 21.21 15.41
C ASP A 118 19.41 21.74 14.01
N LEU A 119 18.85 21.10 12.98
CA LEU A 119 19.01 21.55 11.60
C LEU A 119 18.37 22.94 11.40
N ILE A 120 17.23 23.22 12.03
CA ILE A 120 16.56 24.53 11.96
C ILE A 120 17.37 25.60 12.70
N ALA A 121 17.79 25.33 13.95
CA ALA A 121 18.60 26.25 14.75
C ALA A 121 19.96 26.57 14.09
N LYS A 122 20.62 25.55 13.53
CA LYS A 122 21.88 25.67 12.76
C LYS A 122 21.66 26.22 11.33
N ARG A 123 20.42 26.63 10.98
CA ARG A 123 19.98 27.15 9.66
C ARG A 123 20.32 26.24 8.46
N ARG A 124 20.50 24.94 8.73
CA ARG A 124 20.65 23.85 7.75
C ARG A 124 19.31 23.44 7.15
N VAL A 125 18.23 23.65 7.88
CA VAL A 125 16.84 23.69 7.40
C VAL A 125 16.31 25.12 7.65
N VAL A 126 15.40 25.59 6.79
CA VAL A 126 14.66 26.86 6.97
C VAL A 126 13.23 26.58 6.54
N LEU A 127 12.30 26.59 7.47
CA LEU A 127 10.91 26.21 7.23
C LEU A 127 10.19 27.20 6.30
N THR A 128 9.22 26.69 5.55
CA THR A 128 8.46 27.43 4.54
C THR A 128 7.05 26.89 4.41
N GLN A 129 6.15 27.66 3.79
CA GLN A 129 4.79 27.29 3.36
C GLN A 129 3.85 26.88 4.50
N ASN A 130 4.05 25.71 5.12
CA ASN A 130 3.17 25.20 6.17
C ASN A 130 3.82 25.15 7.57
N THR A 131 3.03 24.82 8.60
CA THR A 131 3.43 24.71 10.03
C THR A 131 3.45 23.27 10.57
N GLY A 132 3.59 22.27 9.70
CA GLY A 132 3.54 20.86 10.05
C GLY A 132 4.69 20.36 10.93
N PHE A 133 5.72 21.16 11.21
CA PHE A 133 6.75 20.87 12.22
C PHE A 133 6.39 21.46 13.57
N GLU A 134 5.80 22.67 13.64
CA GLU A 134 5.28 23.25 14.87
C GLU A 134 4.14 22.38 15.45
N GLU A 135 3.26 21.84 14.61
CA GLU A 135 2.26 20.84 15.06
C GLU A 135 2.92 19.60 15.68
N PHE A 136 4.04 19.14 15.11
CA PHE A 136 4.80 18.00 15.63
C PHE A 136 5.54 18.33 16.92
N GLU A 137 6.19 19.50 17.03
CA GLU A 137 6.82 19.99 18.25
C GLU A 137 5.79 20.09 19.38
N ASN A 138 4.67 20.78 19.16
CA ASN A 138 3.58 20.91 20.12
C ASN A 138 3.07 19.55 20.59
N THR A 139 2.77 18.62 19.67
CA THR A 139 2.32 17.26 20.05
C THR A 139 3.38 16.52 20.88
N THR A 140 4.67 16.70 20.59
CA THR A 140 5.76 16.08 21.39
C THR A 140 6.02 16.75 22.73
N GLU A 141 5.57 17.99 22.92
CA GLU A 141 5.64 18.72 24.18
C GLU A 141 4.38 18.42 25.03
N GLU A 142 3.19 18.26 24.43
CA GLU A 142 1.93 17.76 25.04
C GLU A 142 1.94 16.28 25.51
N ILE A 143 3.07 15.59 25.33
CA ILE A 143 3.34 14.22 25.81
C ILE A 143 4.58 14.16 26.71
N ASP A 144 5.23 15.30 27.01
CA ASP A 144 6.47 15.39 27.77
C ASP A 144 7.56 14.40 27.27
N LEU A 145 7.76 14.33 25.94
CA LEU A 145 8.59 13.29 25.30
C LEU A 145 10.03 13.20 25.83
N GLU A 146 10.60 14.32 26.27
CA GLU A 146 11.93 14.34 26.90
C GLU A 146 11.94 13.69 28.28
N GLU A 147 10.90 13.87 29.10
CA GLU A 147 10.75 13.19 30.39
C GLU A 147 10.44 11.70 30.18
N LEU A 148 9.58 11.36 29.21
CA LEU A 148 9.33 9.96 28.82
C LEU A 148 10.63 9.23 28.42
N VAL A 149 11.54 9.87 27.68
CA VAL A 149 12.83 9.27 27.32
C VAL A 149 13.81 9.25 28.51
N ALA A 150 13.84 10.28 29.35
CA ALA A 150 14.67 10.30 30.55
C ALA A 150 14.27 9.19 31.55
N ASP A 151 12.98 8.89 31.65
CA ASP A 151 12.42 7.92 32.60
C ASP A 151 12.54 6.45 32.16
N GLU A 152 12.99 6.16 30.93
CA GLU A 152 13.20 4.77 30.49
C GLU A 152 14.15 3.99 31.40
N VAL A 153 15.13 4.67 32.02
CA VAL A 153 16.09 4.04 32.96
C VAL A 153 15.48 3.65 34.31
N LYS A 154 14.25 4.09 34.61
CA LYS A 154 13.51 3.77 35.84
C LYS A 154 12.62 2.53 35.70
N LEU A 155 12.36 2.09 34.46
CA LEU A 155 11.38 1.07 34.12
C LEU A 155 12.03 -0.30 33.87
N SER A 156 11.34 -1.39 34.18
CA SER A 156 11.69 -2.70 33.64
C SER A 156 11.40 -2.77 32.13
N PRO A 157 11.99 -3.72 31.38
CA PRO A 157 11.73 -3.86 29.95
C PRO A 157 10.25 -4.04 29.60
N SER A 158 9.46 -4.69 30.46
CA SER A 158 8.03 -4.90 30.23
C SER A 158 7.21 -3.63 30.43
N GLU A 159 7.53 -2.83 31.46
CA GLU A 159 6.87 -1.55 31.71
C GLU A 159 7.23 -0.52 30.62
N LEU A 160 8.48 -0.52 30.17
CA LEU A 160 8.93 0.30 29.04
C LEU A 160 8.21 -0.07 27.74
N MET A 161 8.06 -1.36 27.44
CA MET A 161 7.34 -1.82 26.26
C MET A 161 5.86 -1.42 26.29
N GLU A 162 5.17 -1.62 27.40
CA GLU A 162 3.75 -1.28 27.54
C GLU A 162 3.53 0.24 27.42
N ARG A 163 4.28 1.05 28.17
CA ARG A 163 4.19 2.52 28.11
C ARG A 163 4.49 3.07 26.71
N ASN A 164 5.49 2.52 26.02
CA ASN A 164 5.79 2.95 24.64
C ASN A 164 4.74 2.46 23.63
N LEU A 165 4.04 1.37 23.91
CA LEU A 165 2.91 0.87 23.11
C LEU A 165 1.67 1.78 23.27
N GLU A 166 1.30 2.12 24.51
CA GLU A 166 0.26 3.11 24.81
C GLU A 166 0.54 4.47 24.13
N LEU A 167 1.81 4.92 24.15
CA LEU A 167 2.25 6.12 23.44
C LEU A 167 2.09 5.99 21.92
N MET A 168 2.40 4.81 21.36
CA MET A 168 2.28 4.55 19.93
C MET A 168 0.81 4.52 19.48
N GLU A 169 -0.06 3.96 20.31
CA GLU A 169 -1.52 3.94 20.16
C GLU A 169 -2.12 5.35 20.23
N ARG A 170 -1.74 6.17 21.22
CA ARG A 170 -2.17 7.58 21.34
C ARG A 170 -1.79 8.42 20.11
N LEU A 171 -0.59 8.20 19.56
CA LEU A 171 -0.06 8.99 18.44
C LEU A 171 -0.48 8.47 17.04
N ASN A 172 -0.89 7.21 16.95
CA ASN A 172 -1.34 6.53 15.72
C ASN A 172 -2.70 5.83 15.94
N PRO A 173 -3.78 6.59 16.22
CA PRO A 173 -5.08 6.02 16.55
C PRO A 173 -5.63 5.16 15.40
N GLY A 174 -6.17 3.99 15.75
CA GLY A 174 -6.73 3.04 14.79
C GLY A 174 -5.72 2.38 13.85
N ARG A 175 -4.41 2.43 14.16
CA ARG A 175 -3.33 1.86 13.34
C ARG A 175 -2.43 0.86 14.06
N ILE A 176 -2.53 0.76 15.38
CA ILE A 176 -1.77 -0.21 16.18
C ILE A 176 -2.72 -1.33 16.59
N PHE A 177 -2.33 -2.57 16.34
CA PHE A 177 -3.14 -3.75 16.62
C PHE A 177 -2.36 -4.70 17.52
N ARG A 178 -2.92 -4.97 18.71
CA ARG A 178 -2.42 -5.97 19.67
C ARG A 178 -3.03 -7.33 19.32
N VAL A 179 -2.39 -8.07 18.43
CA VAL A 179 -2.91 -9.33 17.89
C VAL A 179 -2.71 -10.46 18.90
N ASP A 180 -3.81 -11.11 19.29
CA ASP A 180 -3.85 -12.33 20.10
C ASP A 180 -4.69 -13.38 19.37
N ILE A 181 -4.02 -14.35 18.73
CA ILE A 181 -4.68 -15.46 18.03
C ILE A 181 -4.50 -16.74 18.85
N PRO A 182 -5.56 -17.30 19.46
CA PRO A 182 -5.47 -18.56 20.20
C PRO A 182 -5.01 -19.71 19.29
N VAL A 183 -3.91 -20.37 19.66
CA VAL A 183 -3.27 -21.42 18.86
C VAL A 183 -4.26 -22.54 18.57
N ASP A 184 -5.01 -22.97 19.59
CA ASP A 184 -5.97 -24.06 19.49
C ASP A 184 -7.07 -23.77 18.46
N GLN A 185 -7.53 -22.52 18.35
CA GLN A 185 -8.50 -22.10 17.34
C GLN A 185 -7.86 -22.07 15.94
N LEU A 186 -6.64 -21.57 15.82
CA LEU A 186 -5.88 -21.55 14.56
C LEU A 186 -5.58 -22.97 14.04
N VAL A 187 -5.22 -23.91 14.92
CA VAL A 187 -5.02 -25.34 14.60
C VAL A 187 -6.33 -25.97 14.15
N ARG A 188 -7.43 -25.79 14.89
CA ARG A 188 -8.77 -26.29 14.54
C ARG A 188 -9.23 -25.73 13.19
N ARG A 189 -9.05 -24.43 12.96
CA ARG A 189 -9.36 -23.75 11.70
C ARG A 189 -8.54 -24.32 10.55
N TRP A 190 -7.24 -24.51 10.72
CA TRP A 190 -6.39 -25.06 9.66
C TRP A 190 -6.73 -26.52 9.34
N ALA A 191 -6.94 -27.35 10.36
CA ALA A 191 -7.30 -28.76 10.20
C ALA A 191 -8.64 -28.94 9.48
N SER A 192 -9.67 -28.15 9.81
CA SER A 192 -10.98 -28.22 9.13
C SER A 192 -10.95 -27.77 7.66
N HIS A 193 -9.86 -27.13 7.21
CA HIS A 193 -9.66 -26.83 5.80
C HIS A 193 -8.97 -27.96 5.04
N LEU A 194 -8.45 -29.01 5.69
CA LEU A 194 -7.88 -30.18 5.00
C LEU A 194 -8.96 -31.04 4.35
N ARG A 195 -8.61 -31.67 3.22
CA ARG A 195 -9.52 -32.58 2.48
C ARG A 195 -8.84 -33.95 2.35
N PRO A 196 -9.58 -35.07 2.22
CA PRO A 196 -8.97 -36.40 2.11
C PRO A 196 -7.87 -36.51 1.04
N VAL A 197 -8.11 -35.93 -0.15
CA VAL A 197 -7.16 -35.89 -1.28
C VAL A 197 -5.84 -35.17 -0.97
N ASP A 198 -5.81 -34.27 0.01
CA ASP A 198 -4.59 -33.53 0.38
C ASP A 198 -3.55 -34.42 1.07
N ARG A 199 -3.93 -35.58 1.62
CA ARG A 199 -3.00 -36.61 2.11
C ARG A 199 -2.35 -37.39 0.96
N GLU A 200 -3.08 -37.64 -0.12
CA GLU A 200 -2.60 -38.39 -1.29
C GLU A 200 -1.73 -37.53 -2.21
N LYS A 201 -2.20 -36.32 -2.56
CA LYS A 201 -1.63 -35.51 -3.64
C LYS A 201 -1.91 -34.03 -3.49
N LEU A 202 -0.94 -33.29 -2.93
CA LEU A 202 -0.94 -31.83 -2.97
C LEU A 202 -0.47 -31.30 -4.33
N SER A 203 -1.23 -30.37 -4.90
CA SER A 203 -0.74 -29.50 -5.98
C SER A 203 0.08 -28.35 -5.39
N ARG A 204 1.02 -27.77 -6.15
CA ARG A 204 1.85 -26.63 -5.71
C ARG A 204 1.01 -25.49 -5.13
N ASP A 205 -0.09 -25.15 -5.80
CA ASP A 205 -0.99 -24.09 -5.37
C ASP A 205 -1.63 -24.42 -4.01
N ARG A 206 -2.02 -25.68 -3.78
CA ARG A 206 -2.63 -26.13 -2.53
C ARG A 206 -1.61 -26.26 -1.37
N GLU A 207 -0.35 -26.61 -1.66
CA GLU A 207 0.72 -26.54 -0.66
C GLU A 207 0.90 -25.11 -0.12
N LEU A 208 0.81 -24.11 -0.99
CA LEU A 208 0.91 -22.69 -0.60
C LEU A 208 -0.38 -22.21 0.08
N GLU A 209 -1.54 -22.63 -0.40
CA GLU A 209 -2.85 -22.32 0.19
C GLU A 209 -2.94 -22.79 1.64
N LEU A 210 -2.54 -24.04 1.93
CA LEU A 210 -2.53 -24.59 3.28
C LEU A 210 -1.51 -23.90 4.20
N VAL A 211 -0.37 -23.45 3.67
CA VAL A 211 0.63 -22.72 4.50
C VAL A 211 0.16 -21.30 4.81
N ASN A 212 -0.42 -20.58 3.85
CA ASN A 212 -0.94 -19.23 4.10
C ASN A 212 -2.21 -19.22 4.98
N LEU A 213 -2.96 -20.33 5.02
CA LEU A 213 -4.04 -20.55 6.00
C LEU A 213 -3.53 -20.67 7.46
N MET A 214 -2.24 -20.97 7.68
CA MET A 214 -1.63 -20.91 9.02
C MET A 214 -1.19 -19.49 9.40
N LEU A 215 -0.95 -18.62 8.43
CA LEU A 215 -0.36 -17.29 8.57
C LEU A 215 -1.35 -16.26 8.00
N PRO A 216 -2.50 -16.02 8.66
CA PRO A 216 -3.72 -15.46 8.05
C PRO A 216 -3.49 -14.08 7.44
N THR A 217 -3.06 -14.07 6.18
CA THR A 217 -2.78 -12.90 5.32
C THR A 217 -1.78 -11.86 5.86
N ARG A 218 -1.23 -12.03 7.07
CA ARG A 218 -0.08 -11.26 7.59
C ARG A 218 1.19 -11.51 6.78
N LEU A 219 1.47 -12.75 6.37
CA LEU A 219 2.71 -13.09 5.65
C LEU A 219 2.47 -14.02 4.45
N TRP A 220 2.79 -13.55 3.25
CA TRP A 220 2.57 -14.30 2.01
C TRP A 220 3.73 -15.22 1.60
N ILE A 221 3.61 -16.50 1.95
CA ILE A 221 4.44 -17.58 1.42
C ILE A 221 4.03 -17.88 -0.03
N ALA A 222 4.78 -17.33 -0.98
CA ALA A 222 4.60 -17.59 -2.42
C ALA A 222 5.47 -18.74 -2.98
N LYS A 223 6.38 -19.31 -2.18
CA LYS A 223 7.27 -20.43 -2.56
C LYS A 223 7.70 -21.24 -1.33
N LEU A 224 7.72 -22.57 -1.46
CA LEU A 224 8.19 -23.50 -0.44
C LEU A 224 9.46 -24.23 -0.88
N SER A 225 10.39 -24.44 0.04
CA SER A 225 11.56 -25.30 -0.15
C SER A 225 11.15 -26.79 -0.19
N PRO A 226 11.97 -27.70 -0.75
CA PRO A 226 11.72 -29.13 -0.69
C PRO A 226 11.58 -29.68 0.74
N GLN A 227 12.30 -29.09 1.71
CA GLN A 227 12.20 -29.46 3.11
C GLN A 227 10.86 -29.02 3.74
N ASN A 228 10.39 -27.80 3.43
CA ASN A 228 9.13 -27.30 3.99
C ASN A 228 7.91 -27.98 3.35
N LYS A 229 8.01 -28.42 2.09
CA LYS A 229 7.02 -29.31 1.45
C LYS A 229 6.92 -30.68 2.13
N ARG A 230 8.03 -31.22 2.64
CA ARG A 230 8.02 -32.48 3.40
C ARG A 230 7.38 -32.28 4.78
N ALA A 231 7.83 -31.28 5.55
CA ALA A 231 7.26 -30.93 6.85
C ALA A 231 5.73 -30.67 6.78
N LEU A 232 5.25 -29.99 5.74
CA LEU A 232 3.82 -29.79 5.50
C LEU A 232 3.05 -31.13 5.31
N ARG A 233 3.63 -32.08 4.56
CA ARG A 233 3.01 -33.40 4.32
C ARG A 233 3.07 -34.28 5.55
N GLU A 234 4.16 -34.22 6.31
CA GLU A 234 4.32 -34.88 7.60
C GLU A 234 3.24 -34.39 8.58
N LEU A 235 3.00 -33.07 8.66
CA LEU A 235 1.91 -32.49 9.45
C LEU A 235 0.52 -32.95 8.98
N ILE A 236 0.23 -32.89 7.67
CA ILE A 236 -1.07 -33.30 7.09
C ILE A 236 -1.35 -34.81 7.26
N ALA A 237 -0.31 -35.64 7.24
CA ALA A 237 -0.44 -37.08 7.44
C ALA A 237 -0.87 -37.43 8.88
N VAL A 238 -0.38 -36.69 9.87
CA VAL A 238 -0.69 -36.92 11.29
C VAL A 238 -1.92 -36.16 11.80
N THR A 239 -2.37 -35.09 11.14
CA THR A 239 -3.63 -34.39 11.48
C THR A 239 -4.82 -35.33 11.29
N PRO A 240 -5.63 -35.64 12.33
CA PRO A 240 -6.76 -36.57 12.22
C PRO A 240 -7.85 -36.15 11.22
N GLN A 241 -8.70 -37.10 10.81
CA GLN A 241 -9.80 -36.85 9.88
C GLN A 241 -11.13 -36.70 10.62
N GLY A 242 -11.82 -35.61 10.33
CA GLY A 242 -13.15 -35.27 10.85
C GLY A 242 -13.44 -33.79 10.57
N GLU A 243 -14.70 -33.36 10.75
CA GLU A 243 -15.06 -31.94 10.69
C GLU A 243 -14.60 -31.18 11.95
N THR A 244 -14.40 -31.91 13.05
CA THR A 244 -13.93 -31.42 14.35
C THR A 244 -12.77 -32.27 14.85
N LEU A 245 -11.68 -31.64 15.31
CA LEU A 245 -10.71 -32.30 16.18
C LEU A 245 -11.31 -32.48 17.58
N ASP A 246 -11.15 -33.65 18.18
CA ASP A 246 -11.33 -33.83 19.63
C ASP A 246 -10.18 -33.16 20.43
N PRO A 247 -10.21 -33.15 21.78
CA PRO A 247 -9.13 -32.55 22.58
C PRO A 247 -7.79 -33.28 22.46
N ASP A 248 -7.78 -34.61 22.57
CA ASP A 248 -6.55 -35.41 22.56
C ASP A 248 -5.83 -35.30 21.20
N ALA A 249 -6.60 -35.30 20.10
CA ALA A 249 -6.15 -35.03 18.75
C ALA A 249 -5.56 -33.62 18.55
N LEU A 250 -6.09 -32.62 19.26
CA LEU A 250 -5.54 -31.27 19.25
C LEU A 250 -4.20 -31.22 19.99
N ASP A 251 -4.10 -31.84 21.16
CA ASP A 251 -2.89 -31.82 21.99
C ASP A 251 -1.69 -32.52 21.32
N GLU A 252 -1.90 -33.62 20.58
CA GLU A 252 -0.83 -34.22 19.77
C GLU A 252 -0.42 -33.33 18.58
N LEU A 253 -1.39 -32.63 17.97
CA LEU A 253 -1.17 -31.85 16.75
C LEU A 253 -0.55 -30.48 17.02
N ARG A 254 -0.97 -29.77 18.08
CA ARG A 254 -0.52 -28.42 18.44
C ARG A 254 1.00 -28.23 18.42
N PRO A 255 1.85 -29.05 19.08
CA PRO A 255 3.29 -28.84 19.06
C PRO A 255 3.89 -29.03 17.65
N ARG A 256 3.34 -29.93 16.83
CA ARG A 256 3.79 -30.15 15.43
C ARG A 256 3.37 -29.00 14.52
N PHE A 257 2.15 -28.49 14.71
CA PHE A 257 1.66 -27.30 14.03
C PHE A 257 2.51 -26.08 14.38
N LEU A 258 2.76 -25.82 15.67
CA LEU A 258 3.58 -24.70 16.14
C LEU A 258 5.01 -24.76 15.62
N ALA A 259 5.65 -25.93 15.66
CA ALA A 259 7.01 -26.10 15.12
C ALA A 259 7.09 -25.78 13.62
N PHE A 260 6.06 -26.16 12.84
CA PHE A 260 6.00 -25.82 11.41
C PHE A 260 5.61 -24.35 11.18
N PHE A 261 4.67 -23.80 11.95
CA PHE A 261 4.28 -22.39 11.94
C PHE A 261 5.48 -21.48 12.19
N GLN A 262 6.23 -21.69 13.28
CA GLN A 262 7.39 -20.87 13.63
C GLN A 262 8.49 -20.96 12.56
N LYS A 263 8.66 -22.12 11.93
CA LYS A 263 9.57 -22.29 10.79
C LYS A 263 9.13 -21.52 9.55
N MET A 264 7.82 -21.37 9.33
CA MET A 264 7.27 -20.65 8.19
C MET A 264 7.19 -19.12 8.42
N SER A 265 6.90 -18.69 9.65
CA SER A 265 6.95 -17.27 10.07
C SER A 265 8.38 -16.73 10.26
N LYS A 266 9.39 -17.60 10.29
CA LYS A 266 10.78 -17.30 10.72
C LYS A 266 10.88 -16.77 12.16
N GLY A 267 9.88 -17.04 13.02
CA GLY A 267 9.81 -16.48 14.37
C GLY A 267 9.25 -15.05 14.48
N LEU A 268 8.69 -14.50 13.39
CA LEU A 268 8.10 -13.14 13.41
C LEU A 268 6.84 -13.03 14.29
N TYR A 269 6.16 -14.15 14.54
CA TYR A 269 4.94 -14.23 15.36
C TYR A 269 5.17 -15.24 16.50
N PRO A 270 5.61 -14.82 17.70
CA PRO A 270 5.91 -15.74 18.79
C PRO A 270 4.64 -16.34 19.42
N GLU A 271 4.76 -17.54 19.99
CA GLU A 271 3.74 -18.11 20.88
C GLU A 271 3.98 -17.63 22.32
N ARG A 272 2.93 -17.23 23.03
CA ARG A 272 2.91 -16.82 24.44
C ARG A 272 1.60 -17.31 25.05
N ASP A 273 1.69 -18.12 26.12
CA ASP A 273 0.58 -18.64 26.92
C ASP A 273 -0.57 -19.29 26.11
N GLY A 274 -0.26 -20.00 25.02
CA GLY A 274 -1.26 -20.64 24.16
C GLY A 274 -1.86 -19.78 23.05
N SER A 275 -1.37 -18.56 22.88
CA SER A 275 -1.73 -17.66 21.79
C SER A 275 -0.51 -17.26 20.95
N ILE A 276 -0.70 -17.01 19.67
CA ILE A 276 0.25 -16.26 18.86
C ILE A 276 0.02 -14.77 19.18
N ARG A 277 0.96 -14.13 19.88
CA ARG A 277 0.85 -12.74 20.33
C ARG A 277 1.91 -11.85 19.75
N PHE A 278 1.51 -10.74 19.13
CA PHE A 278 2.40 -9.72 18.59
C PHE A 278 1.69 -8.37 18.44
N VAL A 279 2.44 -7.32 18.13
CA VAL A 279 1.89 -6.01 17.77
C VAL A 279 2.24 -5.71 16.31
N GLU A 280 1.30 -5.17 15.54
CA GLU A 280 1.58 -4.59 14.23
C GLU A 280 1.11 -3.13 14.13
N PHE A 281 1.88 -2.32 13.38
CA PHE A 281 1.36 -1.09 12.80
C PHE A 281 0.75 -1.44 11.44
N THR A 282 -0.52 -1.15 11.22
CA THR A 282 -1.20 -1.32 9.93
C THR A 282 -1.91 -0.02 9.52
N ALA A 283 -1.72 0.39 8.27
CA ALA A 283 -2.38 1.56 7.69
C ALA A 283 -2.83 1.28 6.25
N ILE A 284 -3.98 1.84 5.86
CA ILE A 284 -4.56 1.67 4.53
C ILE A 284 -4.66 3.04 3.85
N HIS A 285 -3.95 3.20 2.73
CA HIS A 285 -3.90 4.45 1.96
C HIS A 285 -4.69 4.32 0.66
N PRO A 286 -5.39 5.38 0.21
CA PRO A 286 -5.92 5.41 -1.15
C PRO A 286 -4.76 5.46 -2.16
N ILE A 287 -4.94 4.83 -3.33
CA ILE A 287 -3.94 4.87 -4.42
C ILE A 287 -4.53 5.33 -5.74
N GLY A 288 -3.71 6.02 -6.51
CA GLY A 288 -3.91 6.25 -7.93
C GLY A 288 -3.35 5.09 -8.76
N THR A 289 -4.12 4.60 -9.73
CA THR A 289 -3.78 3.43 -10.55
C THR A 289 -3.68 3.80 -12.04
N PHE A 290 -3.48 2.79 -12.91
CA PHE A 290 -3.38 3.01 -14.35
C PHE A 290 -4.67 3.66 -14.90
N ASN A 291 -4.54 4.60 -15.83
CA ASN A 291 -5.63 5.42 -16.37
C ASN A 291 -6.49 4.66 -17.38
N ASP A 292 -6.94 3.47 -17.00
CA ASP A 292 -7.75 2.57 -17.80
C ASP A 292 -8.65 1.70 -16.90
N TYR A 293 -9.54 0.94 -17.52
CA TYR A 293 -10.48 0.05 -16.85
C TYR A 293 -10.33 -1.39 -17.36
N THR A 294 -10.88 -2.33 -16.62
CA THR A 294 -11.03 -3.73 -17.05
C THR A 294 -12.44 -4.21 -16.74
N ASP A 295 -12.97 -5.07 -17.62
CA ASP A 295 -14.31 -5.62 -17.51
C ASP A 295 -14.30 -6.83 -16.56
N PHE A 296 -15.17 -6.82 -15.55
CA PHE A 296 -15.34 -7.93 -14.60
C PHE A 296 -16.84 -8.13 -14.31
N ASN A 297 -17.33 -9.35 -14.50
CA ASN A 297 -18.76 -9.72 -14.37
C ASN A 297 -19.74 -8.84 -15.20
N GLY A 298 -19.26 -8.16 -16.25
CA GLY A 298 -20.03 -7.23 -17.08
C GLY A 298 -19.87 -5.74 -16.72
N GLU A 299 -19.20 -5.45 -15.61
CA GLU A 299 -18.99 -4.09 -15.08
C GLU A 299 -17.55 -3.61 -15.25
N LYS A 300 -17.33 -2.28 -15.24
CA LYS A 300 -16.00 -1.68 -15.43
C LYS A 300 -15.36 -1.23 -14.12
N ILE A 301 -14.24 -1.87 -13.77
CA ILE A 301 -13.43 -1.53 -12.59
C ILE A 301 -12.04 -0.98 -12.98
N PRO A 302 -11.40 -0.15 -12.14
CA PRO A 302 -10.04 0.37 -12.39
C PRO A 302 -8.98 -0.70 -12.65
N LEU A 303 -8.11 -0.50 -13.65
CA LEU A 303 -7.08 -1.48 -14.04
C LEU A 303 -5.80 -1.39 -13.21
N TYR A 304 -5.36 -2.52 -12.66
CA TYR A 304 -4.08 -2.68 -11.96
C TYR A 304 -3.05 -3.32 -12.91
N PRO A 305 -1.96 -2.62 -13.26
CA PRO A 305 -1.00 -3.13 -14.24
C PRO A 305 -0.18 -4.31 -13.69
N THR A 306 -0.17 -5.43 -14.41
CA THR A 306 0.68 -6.62 -14.16
C THR A 306 0.72 -7.10 -12.71
N PRO A 307 -0.37 -7.68 -12.20
CA PRO A 307 -0.47 -8.13 -10.83
C PRO A 307 0.47 -9.31 -10.48
N GLY A 308 0.76 -9.48 -9.19
CA GLY A 308 1.68 -10.47 -8.64
C GLY A 308 2.63 -9.91 -7.58
N ARG A 309 3.51 -10.78 -7.05
CA ARG A 309 4.57 -10.41 -6.10
C ARG A 309 5.75 -9.74 -6.82
N ARG A 310 6.25 -8.62 -6.31
CA ARG A 310 7.37 -7.83 -6.84
C ARG A 310 8.27 -7.38 -5.69
N ALA A 311 9.58 -7.46 -5.84
CA ALA A 311 10.49 -6.71 -4.96
C ALA A 311 10.65 -5.26 -5.46
N LEU A 312 10.91 -4.34 -4.53
CA LEU A 312 11.39 -2.99 -4.83
C LEU A 312 12.75 -3.07 -5.56
N THR A 313 12.89 -2.51 -6.77
CA THR A 313 14.14 -2.61 -7.56
C THR A 313 14.57 -1.31 -8.27
N THR A 314 15.88 -1.17 -8.49
CA THR A 314 16.55 0.13 -8.71
C THR A 314 15.86 1.08 -9.68
N HIS A 315 15.87 2.38 -9.34
CA HIS A 315 15.58 3.40 -10.33
C HIS A 315 16.63 3.39 -11.47
N GLN A 316 16.18 3.06 -12.70
CA GLN A 316 16.95 2.93 -13.94
C GLN A 316 18.16 3.87 -14.10
N ARG A 317 18.02 5.14 -13.71
CA ARG A 317 19.04 6.19 -13.96
C ARG A 317 20.02 6.41 -12.81
N THR A 318 19.72 5.95 -11.60
CA THR A 318 20.54 6.23 -10.40
C THR A 318 20.94 4.98 -9.62
N GLN A 319 20.37 3.83 -9.94
CA GLN A 319 20.67 2.56 -9.27
C GLN A 319 20.41 2.60 -7.74
N THR A 320 19.35 3.31 -7.32
CA THR A 320 18.93 3.46 -5.92
C THR A 320 17.50 2.97 -5.66
N VAL A 321 17.26 2.52 -4.42
CA VAL A 321 16.02 1.90 -3.92
C VAL A 321 15.15 2.88 -3.11
N ASP A 322 15.56 4.14 -3.05
CA ASP A 322 14.78 5.31 -2.68
C ASP A 322 15.28 6.44 -3.58
N HIS A 323 14.66 6.59 -4.75
CA HIS A 323 15.13 7.56 -5.73
C HIS A 323 14.52 8.92 -5.45
N ILE A 324 15.36 9.95 -5.52
CA ILE A 324 14.92 11.32 -5.66
C ILE A 324 15.43 11.83 -7.02
N PRO A 325 14.53 12.17 -7.97
CA PRO A 325 14.91 12.63 -9.31
C PRO A 325 15.50 14.04 -9.33
N THR A 326 15.99 14.46 -10.49
CA THR A 326 16.65 15.77 -10.71
C THR A 326 15.73 16.84 -11.30
N LYS A 327 14.49 16.50 -11.67
CA LYS A 327 13.48 17.46 -12.15
C LYS A 327 12.70 18.06 -10.98
N LEU A 328 12.86 19.37 -10.73
CA LEU A 328 12.36 20.10 -9.56
C LEU A 328 10.96 19.68 -9.05
N SER A 329 9.98 19.52 -9.95
CA SER A 329 8.60 19.10 -9.62
C SER A 329 8.43 17.68 -9.08
N TYR A 330 9.53 16.92 -9.01
CA TYR A 330 9.63 15.57 -8.47
C TYR A 330 10.83 15.43 -7.51
N SER A 331 11.79 16.36 -7.55
CA SER A 331 13.12 16.28 -6.90
C SER A 331 13.12 16.25 -5.37
N TYR A 332 11.96 16.15 -4.72
CA TYR A 332 11.88 16.25 -3.28
C TYR A 332 10.93 15.27 -2.58
N PHE A 333 10.33 14.34 -3.33
CA PHE A 333 9.56 13.22 -2.77
C PHE A 333 10.20 11.89 -3.16
N PRO A 334 10.01 10.81 -2.39
CA PRO A 334 10.52 9.50 -2.76
C PRO A 334 9.79 9.01 -4.01
N TRP A 335 10.56 8.80 -5.08
CA TRP A 335 10.19 7.82 -6.08
C TRP A 335 10.61 6.47 -5.52
N LEU A 336 9.68 5.82 -4.81
CA LEU A 336 9.91 4.44 -4.42
C LEU A 336 10.08 3.61 -5.71
N PRO A 337 11.11 2.75 -5.71
CA PRO A 337 11.76 2.15 -6.88
C PRO A 337 10.85 1.50 -7.90
N TYR A 338 11.40 1.19 -9.07
CA TYR A 338 10.65 0.44 -10.09
C TYR A 338 10.26 -0.95 -9.58
N MET A 339 9.14 -1.45 -10.10
CA MET A 339 8.80 -2.87 -10.13
C MET A 339 8.77 -3.36 -11.58
N HIS A 340 9.04 -4.64 -11.79
CA HIS A 340 8.92 -5.28 -13.10
C HIS A 340 7.45 -5.51 -13.47
N VAL A 341 6.99 -4.76 -14.47
CA VAL A 341 5.67 -4.80 -15.09
C VAL A 341 5.81 -5.56 -16.40
N GLY A 342 5.80 -6.89 -16.30
CA GLY A 342 6.32 -7.76 -17.36
C GLY A 342 7.80 -7.42 -17.62
N ASP A 343 8.13 -7.16 -18.89
CA ASP A 343 9.47 -6.75 -19.31
C ASP A 343 9.75 -5.24 -19.11
N THR A 344 8.73 -4.45 -18.72
CA THR A 344 8.85 -3.00 -18.49
C THR A 344 9.08 -2.68 -17.00
N LEU A 345 9.60 -1.50 -16.68
CA LEU A 345 9.83 -1.02 -15.31
C LEU A 345 8.93 0.19 -15.01
N HIS A 346 8.08 0.09 -13.98
CA HIS A 346 7.11 1.13 -13.57
C HIS A 346 7.24 1.44 -12.08
N ASN A 347 7.12 2.72 -11.66
CA ASN A 347 7.38 3.09 -10.26
C ASN A 347 6.44 2.33 -9.33
N SER A 348 6.99 1.71 -8.28
CA SER A 348 6.20 0.93 -7.35
C SER A 348 5.20 1.83 -6.63
N PHE A 349 5.70 2.96 -6.11
CA PHE A 349 4.92 4.06 -5.55
C PHE A 349 5.67 5.38 -5.79
N HIS A 350 4.96 6.45 -6.12
CA HIS A 350 5.53 7.80 -6.22
C HIS A 350 4.45 8.87 -5.99
N THR A 351 4.82 10.15 -5.96
CA THR A 351 3.85 11.25 -5.84
C THR A 351 3.26 11.71 -7.16
N LEU A 352 2.13 12.39 -7.02
CA LEU A 352 1.56 13.31 -8.00
C LEU A 352 2.56 14.43 -8.33
N TRP A 353 2.43 15.01 -9.53
CA TRP A 353 3.39 16.00 -10.03
C TRP A 353 2.79 17.11 -10.89
N TRP A 354 1.55 16.99 -11.37
CA TRP A 354 0.87 18.13 -12.00
C TRP A 354 0.43 19.13 -10.94
N PRO A 355 0.47 20.44 -11.22
CA PRO A 355 -0.13 21.42 -10.34
C PRO A 355 -1.66 21.29 -10.42
N MET A 356 -2.31 21.39 -9.28
CA MET A 356 -3.73 21.62 -9.13
C MET A 356 -3.84 22.91 -8.31
N PRO A 357 -4.08 24.08 -8.94
CA PRO A 357 -4.37 25.31 -8.20
C PRO A 357 -5.60 25.09 -7.32
N ALA A 358 -5.62 25.63 -6.11
CA ALA A 358 -6.75 25.43 -5.19
C ALA A 358 -8.08 25.91 -5.80
N ASN A 359 -8.05 27.09 -6.45
CA ASN A 359 -9.17 27.66 -7.21
C ASN A 359 -9.38 27.08 -8.63
N GLY A 360 -8.66 26.02 -9.01
CA GLY A 360 -8.58 25.56 -10.41
C GLY A 360 -9.70 24.63 -10.89
N PRO A 361 -9.92 23.46 -10.25
CA PRO A 361 -10.90 22.48 -10.72
C PRO A 361 -12.31 22.78 -10.19
N GLU A 362 -13.30 22.88 -11.10
CA GLU A 362 -14.74 23.08 -10.79
C GLU A 362 -15.42 21.97 -9.93
N PHE A 363 -14.66 21.07 -9.33
CA PHE A 363 -15.15 20.00 -8.46
C PHE A 363 -14.54 20.04 -7.05
N LEU A 364 -13.57 20.92 -6.80
CA LEU A 364 -13.20 21.27 -5.43
C LEU A 364 -14.27 22.24 -4.89
N PRO A 365 -14.68 22.13 -3.63
CA PRO A 365 -15.56 23.11 -3.01
C PRO A 365 -14.94 24.52 -2.97
N PRO A 366 -15.74 25.59 -2.96
CA PRO A 366 -15.25 26.95 -2.69
C PRO A 366 -14.43 27.05 -1.38
N GLU A 367 -14.87 26.37 -0.33
CA GLU A 367 -14.23 26.34 0.99
C GLU A 367 -12.86 25.61 1.00
N TRP A 368 -12.49 24.92 -0.07
CA TRP A 368 -11.14 24.36 -0.27
C TRP A 368 -10.20 25.32 -1.01
N GLN A 369 -10.69 26.48 -1.47
CA GLN A 369 -9.92 27.48 -2.22
C GLN A 369 -9.31 28.54 -1.29
N GLU A 370 -9.94 28.77 -0.15
CA GLU A 370 -9.59 29.77 0.87
C GLU A 370 -8.87 29.16 2.08
N VAL A 371 -8.19 28.01 1.91
CA VAL A 371 -7.55 27.27 3.01
C VAL A 371 -6.23 27.95 3.42
N ASP A 372 -6.30 28.72 4.50
CA ASP A 372 -5.18 29.32 5.23
C ASP A 372 -4.64 28.42 6.36
N ARG A 373 -5.45 27.45 6.84
CA ARG A 373 -5.12 26.66 8.04
C ARG A 373 -3.79 25.92 7.87
N GLY A 374 -2.86 26.24 8.76
CA GLY A 374 -1.52 25.67 8.77
C GLY A 374 -0.57 26.30 7.76
N SER A 375 -0.96 27.39 7.09
CA SER A 375 -0.08 28.30 6.36
C SER A 375 0.85 29.04 7.33
N ARG A 376 2.04 29.41 6.83
CA ARG A 376 3.14 30.02 7.60
C ARG A 376 3.17 31.54 7.50
N ASP A 377 2.58 32.13 6.48
CA ASP A 377 2.35 33.58 6.37
C ASP A 377 0.89 33.96 6.68
N GLY A 378 -0.03 32.99 6.69
CA GLY A 378 -1.44 33.19 7.02
C GLY A 378 -2.32 33.50 5.81
N GLU A 379 -1.76 33.45 4.60
CA GLU A 379 -2.52 33.55 3.34
C GLU A 379 -2.98 32.16 2.87
N PRO A 380 -4.09 32.06 2.10
CA PRO A 380 -4.51 30.81 1.48
C PRO A 380 -3.50 30.26 0.46
N PHE A 381 -3.28 28.94 0.49
CA PHE A 381 -2.28 28.28 -0.37
C PHE A 381 -2.65 28.29 -1.87
N GLU A 382 -1.67 28.52 -2.75
CA GLU A 382 -1.91 28.58 -4.20
C GLU A 382 -2.36 27.23 -4.82
N ASN A 383 -1.85 26.10 -4.31
CA ASN A 383 -2.01 24.77 -4.91
C ASN A 383 -2.35 23.69 -3.87
N LEU A 384 -2.84 22.56 -4.38
CA LEU A 384 -3.19 21.36 -3.65
C LEU A 384 -2.57 20.11 -4.31
N TRP A 385 -2.00 19.19 -3.52
CA TRP A 385 -1.72 17.82 -3.93
C TRP A 385 -2.83 16.89 -3.46
N LEU A 386 -3.79 16.62 -4.36
CA LEU A 386 -4.93 15.76 -4.12
C LEU A 386 -4.96 14.57 -5.08
N LEU A 387 -4.98 13.36 -4.52
CA LEU A 387 -5.08 12.10 -5.25
C LEU A 387 -6.43 11.93 -5.94
N SER A 388 -6.44 11.15 -7.02
CA SER A 388 -7.67 10.52 -7.52
C SER A 388 -7.57 9.05 -7.20
N ARG A 389 -8.38 8.55 -6.28
CA ARG A 389 -8.47 7.11 -6.02
C ARG A 389 -8.91 6.41 -7.31
N GLY A 390 -8.09 5.52 -7.84
CA GLY A 390 -8.33 4.88 -9.13
C GLY A 390 -7.65 5.54 -10.35
N PRO A 391 -8.23 5.45 -11.56
CA PRO A 391 -7.49 5.61 -12.81
C PRO A 391 -6.91 7.01 -13.00
N MET A 392 -5.58 7.17 -12.95
CA MET A 392 -4.92 8.48 -13.12
C MET A 392 -3.49 8.45 -13.70
N SER A 393 -2.88 7.28 -13.90
CA SER A 393 -1.49 7.17 -14.37
C SER A 393 -1.30 6.53 -15.74
N SER A 394 -0.24 6.92 -16.46
CA SER A 394 0.30 6.15 -17.59
C SER A 394 0.99 4.82 -17.20
N GLY A 395 1.04 4.43 -15.92
CA GLY A 395 1.49 3.09 -15.53
C GLY A 395 1.99 2.89 -14.10
N CYS A 396 2.09 3.93 -13.27
CA CYS A 396 2.65 3.84 -11.92
C CYS A 396 1.56 3.89 -10.85
N THR A 397 1.82 3.36 -9.65
CA THR A 397 0.98 3.59 -8.47
C THR A 397 1.28 4.97 -7.89
N HIS A 398 0.25 5.78 -7.64
CA HIS A 398 0.40 7.09 -6.99
C HIS A 398 -0.08 7.02 -5.55
N LEU A 399 0.67 7.69 -4.67
CA LEU A 399 0.27 8.02 -3.31
C LEU A 399 0.26 9.54 -3.17
N ASN A 400 -0.44 9.98 -2.12
CA ASN A 400 -0.41 11.37 -1.69
C ASN A 400 0.92 11.68 -0.96
N ALA A 401 1.32 12.95 -0.91
CA ALA A 401 2.69 13.39 -0.62
C ALA A 401 3.16 13.09 0.82
N GLY A 402 2.29 13.24 1.82
CA GLY A 402 2.56 12.82 3.18
C GLY A 402 2.47 11.31 3.35
N HIS A 403 1.53 10.64 2.70
CA HIS A 403 1.36 9.19 2.79
C HIS A 403 2.55 8.41 2.22
N ILE A 404 3.21 8.90 1.16
CA ILE A 404 4.46 8.26 0.70
C ILE A 404 5.67 8.57 1.60
N SER A 405 5.62 9.69 2.33
CA SER A 405 6.66 10.06 3.30
C SER A 405 6.55 9.20 4.56
N GLU A 406 5.32 8.90 4.99
CA GLU A 406 4.98 7.92 6.02
C GLU A 406 5.39 6.49 5.61
N LEU A 407 5.03 6.08 4.39
CA LEU A 407 5.45 4.80 3.81
C LEU A 407 6.98 4.65 3.79
N ARG A 408 7.73 5.75 3.55
CA ARG A 408 9.20 5.73 3.60
C ARG A 408 9.76 5.75 5.03
N GLN A 409 9.07 6.35 6.00
CA GLN A 409 9.44 6.30 7.43
C GLN A 409 9.34 4.86 7.98
N LEU A 410 8.28 4.13 7.62
CA LEU A 410 8.04 2.75 8.09
C LEU A 410 9.11 1.74 7.65
N MET A 411 9.80 2.03 6.54
CA MET A 411 10.84 1.19 5.95
C MET A 411 12.24 1.43 6.56
N PRO A 412 13.18 0.46 6.47
CA PRO A 412 14.54 0.61 6.97
C PRO A 412 15.27 1.90 6.55
N SER A 413 16.14 2.43 7.41
CA SER A 413 16.95 3.61 7.08
C SER A 413 17.96 3.28 5.97
N ASP A 414 18.61 2.11 6.07
CA ASP A 414 19.48 1.57 5.03
C ASP A 414 18.72 1.29 3.72
N THR A 415 19.27 1.82 2.63
CA THR A 415 18.73 1.69 1.28
C THR A 415 18.96 0.30 0.68
N GLN A 416 19.91 -0.51 1.18
CA GLN A 416 20.12 -1.87 0.70
C GLN A 416 19.00 -2.81 1.17
N LYS A 417 18.63 -2.75 2.46
CA LYS A 417 17.50 -3.52 3.03
C LYS A 417 16.17 -3.30 2.29
N LEU A 418 15.98 -2.16 1.62
CA LEU A 418 14.78 -1.87 0.84
C LEU A 418 14.57 -2.85 -0.33
N TYR A 419 15.64 -3.47 -0.88
CA TYR A 419 15.52 -4.49 -1.94
C TYR A 419 14.76 -5.74 -1.50
N GLU A 420 14.72 -6.01 -0.19
CA GLU A 420 14.12 -7.22 0.39
C GLU A 420 12.61 -7.08 0.64
N ILE A 421 12.06 -5.87 0.50
CA ILE A 421 10.63 -5.60 0.69
C ILE A 421 9.84 -6.05 -0.55
N ASP A 422 8.89 -6.95 -0.32
CA ASP A 422 7.93 -7.40 -1.33
C ASP A 422 6.64 -6.56 -1.34
N VAL A 423 6.18 -6.27 -2.55
CA VAL A 423 4.87 -5.70 -2.89
C VAL A 423 4.00 -6.79 -3.51
N PHE A 424 2.78 -6.92 -2.99
CA PHE A 424 1.80 -7.92 -3.37
C PHE A 424 0.63 -7.25 -4.09
N LEU A 425 0.65 -7.29 -5.43
CA LEU A 425 -0.40 -6.68 -6.25
C LEU A 425 -1.46 -7.72 -6.63
N ASN A 426 -2.65 -7.63 -6.07
CA ASN A 426 -3.80 -8.42 -6.50
C ASN A 426 -4.25 -8.01 -7.91
N ARG A 427 -5.02 -8.84 -8.62
CA ARG A 427 -5.68 -8.41 -9.87
C ARG A 427 -6.80 -7.41 -9.52
N SER A 428 -7.18 -6.52 -10.43
CA SER A 428 -8.21 -5.49 -10.20
C SER A 428 -9.50 -5.99 -9.53
N TYR A 429 -9.93 -7.21 -9.88
CA TYR A 429 -11.17 -7.82 -9.37
C TYR A 429 -11.01 -8.62 -8.08
N ASP A 430 -9.77 -8.90 -7.67
CA ASP A 430 -9.42 -9.59 -6.44
C ASP A 430 -9.33 -8.58 -5.28
N TYR A 431 -10.08 -8.82 -4.22
CA TYR A 431 -10.04 -7.99 -3.02
C TYR A 431 -8.78 -8.23 -2.20
N ASP A 432 -8.39 -7.20 -1.45
CA ASP A 432 -7.56 -7.39 -0.27
C ASP A 432 -8.49 -7.82 0.88
N VAL A 433 -8.23 -9.03 1.40
CA VAL A 433 -8.99 -9.67 2.48
C VAL A 433 -8.00 -10.01 3.58
N PHE A 434 -8.32 -9.65 4.81
CA PHE A 434 -7.44 -9.69 5.97
C PHE A 434 -8.33 -9.64 7.22
N ASP A 435 -8.08 -10.43 8.27
CA ASP A 435 -8.65 -10.10 9.59
C ASP A 435 -7.72 -9.05 10.23
N ILE A 436 -8.27 -7.92 10.66
CA ILE A 436 -7.48 -6.73 11.00
C ILE A 436 -6.85 -6.81 12.41
N ASP A 437 -7.54 -7.40 13.38
CA ASP A 437 -7.20 -7.33 14.80
C ASP A 437 -6.71 -8.65 15.42
N GLY A 438 -7.05 -9.80 14.82
CA GLY A 438 -6.67 -11.13 15.29
C GLY A 438 -7.84 -12.05 15.66
N ASP A 439 -9.10 -11.59 15.58
CA ASP A 439 -10.28 -12.38 15.99
C ASP A 439 -10.57 -13.61 15.10
N LEU A 440 -9.80 -13.76 14.01
CA LEU A 440 -9.91 -14.74 12.93
C LEU A 440 -11.06 -14.50 11.92
N GLU A 441 -11.91 -13.48 12.01
CA GLU A 441 -12.98 -13.21 11.04
C GLU A 441 -12.59 -12.12 10.01
N PRO A 442 -12.21 -12.49 8.77
CA PRO A 442 -11.53 -11.57 7.88
C PRO A 442 -12.47 -10.61 7.15
N GLU A 443 -12.13 -9.33 7.13
CA GLU A 443 -12.86 -8.30 6.41
C GLU A 443 -12.27 -8.02 5.01
N VAL A 444 -13.04 -7.30 4.20
CA VAL A 444 -12.49 -6.62 3.01
C VAL A 444 -11.82 -5.33 3.44
N MET A 445 -10.59 -5.09 3.00
CA MET A 445 -9.83 -3.88 3.35
C MET A 445 -10.26 -2.67 2.53
N GLY A 446 -10.49 -1.53 3.19
CA GLY A 446 -10.91 -0.27 2.58
C GLY A 446 -10.41 0.97 3.32
N VAL A 447 -10.76 2.14 2.80
CA VAL A 447 -10.40 3.46 3.36
C VAL A 447 -11.49 4.47 3.03
N LYS A 448 -11.79 5.40 3.94
CA LYS A 448 -12.75 6.49 3.77
C LYS A 448 -12.11 7.65 3.01
N TYR A 449 -12.21 7.58 1.69
CA TYR A 449 -11.64 8.54 0.76
C TYR A 449 -12.37 8.46 -0.58
N TYR A 450 -13.19 9.47 -0.90
CA TYR A 450 -14.17 9.39 -2.00
C TYR A 450 -13.84 10.30 -3.19
N ILE A 451 -12.65 10.91 -3.22
CA ILE A 451 -12.17 11.68 -4.37
C ILE A 451 -11.66 10.74 -5.47
N ALA A 452 -12.37 10.71 -6.60
CA ALA A 452 -11.85 10.19 -7.86
C ALA A 452 -12.18 11.14 -9.01
N TYR A 453 -11.16 11.55 -9.77
CA TYR A 453 -11.27 12.47 -10.90
C TYR A 453 -10.55 11.97 -12.15
N SER A 454 -10.93 12.54 -13.28
CA SER A 454 -10.35 12.28 -14.60
C SER A 454 -9.33 13.35 -14.94
N LEU A 455 -8.33 12.98 -15.75
CA LEU A 455 -7.34 13.91 -16.28
C LEU A 455 -7.67 14.30 -17.72
N ARG A 456 -7.47 15.58 -18.05
CA ARG A 456 -7.43 16.11 -19.42
C ARG A 456 -6.13 16.89 -19.59
N ASN A 457 -5.33 16.56 -20.60
CA ASN A 457 -4.02 17.18 -20.85
C ASN A 457 -3.09 17.22 -19.61
N LYS A 458 -3.12 16.14 -18.79
CA LYS A 458 -2.40 16.02 -17.51
C LYS A 458 -2.79 17.05 -16.44
N ARG A 459 -4.01 17.59 -16.49
CA ARG A 459 -4.63 18.40 -15.43
C ARG A 459 -5.91 17.73 -14.93
N PRO A 460 -6.33 17.95 -13.67
CA PRO A 460 -7.66 17.56 -13.20
C PRO A 460 -8.76 18.18 -14.08
N ASN A 461 -9.86 17.44 -14.31
CA ASN A 461 -10.89 17.82 -15.29
C ASN A 461 -12.31 17.69 -14.73
N ARG A 462 -12.74 16.48 -14.36
CA ARG A 462 -14.04 16.23 -13.72
C ARG A 462 -13.99 14.98 -12.86
N LEU A 463 -14.82 14.93 -11.82
CA LEU A 463 -15.05 13.73 -11.01
C LEU A 463 -15.46 12.51 -11.87
N ARG A 464 -15.15 11.31 -11.38
CA ARG A 464 -15.55 10.01 -11.95
C ARG A 464 -16.81 9.44 -11.28
N ALA A 465 -16.96 9.73 -9.99
CA ALA A 465 -18.14 9.46 -9.16
C ALA A 465 -18.41 10.67 -8.26
N ARG A 466 -19.58 10.75 -7.63
CA ARG A 466 -19.81 11.75 -6.58
C ARG A 466 -18.94 11.43 -5.36
N ASN A 467 -18.51 12.46 -4.63
CA ASN A 467 -17.89 12.30 -3.31
C ASN A 467 -19.01 12.19 -2.26
N GLU A 468 -19.75 11.08 -2.39
CA GLU A 468 -20.91 10.67 -1.63
C GLU A 468 -20.68 9.16 -1.38
N ARG A 469 -20.39 8.74 -0.14
CA ARG A 469 -19.87 7.39 0.19
C ARG A 469 -20.56 6.26 -0.57
N HIS A 470 -21.90 6.30 -0.60
CA HIS A 470 -22.75 5.32 -1.29
C HIS A 470 -22.57 5.32 -2.81
N ALA A 471 -22.58 6.48 -3.46
CA ALA A 471 -22.39 6.60 -4.91
C ALA A 471 -20.94 6.30 -5.33
N PHE A 472 -19.98 6.68 -4.49
CA PHE A 472 -18.56 6.41 -4.71
C PHE A 472 -18.25 4.91 -4.69
N TYR A 473 -18.71 4.18 -3.67
CA TYR A 473 -18.51 2.74 -3.57
C TYR A 473 -19.23 1.95 -4.67
N LYS A 474 -20.41 2.40 -5.12
CA LYS A 474 -21.08 1.81 -6.30
C LYS A 474 -20.20 1.89 -7.56
N TRP A 475 -19.55 3.03 -7.81
CA TRP A 475 -18.58 3.16 -8.90
C TRP A 475 -17.30 2.34 -8.66
N LEU A 476 -16.70 2.47 -7.48
CA LEU A 476 -15.39 1.90 -7.16
C LEU A 476 -15.40 0.36 -7.15
N TYR A 477 -16.45 -0.24 -6.60
CA TYR A 477 -16.59 -1.69 -6.43
C TYR A 477 -17.54 -2.32 -7.46
N ALA A 478 -18.01 -1.58 -8.46
CA ALA A 478 -18.92 -2.05 -9.50
C ALA A 478 -20.32 -2.52 -9.02
N GLY A 479 -20.79 -2.02 -7.87
CA GLY A 479 -22.21 -2.03 -7.46
C GLY A 479 -22.87 -3.36 -7.10
N SER A 480 -22.65 -4.45 -7.84
CA SER A 480 -23.42 -5.70 -7.73
C SER A 480 -23.16 -6.50 -6.45
N ASP A 481 -21.93 -6.44 -5.94
CA ASP A 481 -21.47 -7.26 -4.83
C ASP A 481 -21.71 -6.59 -3.46
N ILE A 482 -22.04 -5.28 -3.41
CA ILE A 482 -22.13 -4.48 -2.17
C ILE A 482 -23.56 -4.30 -1.65
N ARG A 483 -23.70 -4.32 -0.32
CA ARG A 483 -24.89 -3.90 0.44
C ARG A 483 -24.46 -2.92 1.52
N PHE A 484 -25.39 -2.05 1.92
CA PHE A 484 -25.26 -1.17 3.08
C PHE A 484 -26.27 -1.65 4.12
N ASP A 485 -25.83 -1.88 5.35
CA ASP A 485 -26.72 -2.25 6.45
C ASP A 485 -27.60 -1.04 6.84
N PRO A 486 -28.94 -1.16 6.86
CA PRO A 486 -29.83 0.00 7.03
C PRO A 486 -29.86 0.55 8.46
N ASN A 487 -29.27 -0.13 9.44
CA ASN A 487 -29.28 0.27 10.86
C ASN A 487 -27.91 0.79 11.34
N THR A 488 -26.82 0.32 10.72
CA THR A 488 -25.44 0.61 11.11
C THR A 488 -24.60 1.29 10.02
N ASP A 489 -25.15 1.42 8.81
CA ASP A 489 -24.50 1.90 7.57
C ASP A 489 -23.15 1.21 7.26
N ARG A 490 -22.90 0.02 7.83
CA ARG A 490 -21.75 -0.83 7.52
C ARG A 490 -21.89 -1.40 6.10
N VAL A 491 -20.80 -1.39 5.34
CA VAL A 491 -20.76 -2.02 4.01
C VAL A 491 -20.47 -3.51 4.15
N TRP A 492 -21.23 -4.33 3.43
CA TRP A 492 -21.07 -5.78 3.35
C TRP A 492 -21.00 -6.26 1.91
N PHE A 493 -20.01 -7.10 1.60
CA PHE A 493 -19.88 -7.76 0.31
C PHE A 493 -20.55 -9.14 0.33
N ALA A 494 -21.58 -9.33 -0.49
CA ALA A 494 -22.30 -10.60 -0.60
C ALA A 494 -21.39 -11.74 -1.11
N LYS A 495 -20.38 -11.40 -1.92
CA LYS A 495 -19.40 -12.34 -2.45
C LYS A 495 -18.05 -11.64 -2.67
N VAL A 496 -16.99 -12.26 -2.17
CA VAL A 496 -15.62 -11.74 -2.25
C VAL A 496 -14.72 -12.81 -2.82
N GLN A 497 -13.75 -12.44 -3.66
CA GLN A 497 -12.63 -13.31 -4.05
C GLN A 497 -11.34 -12.58 -3.70
N ASP A 498 -10.46 -13.25 -2.95
CA ASP A 498 -9.13 -12.72 -2.63
C ASP A 498 -8.12 -12.96 -3.77
N GLY A 499 -6.97 -12.29 -3.66
CA GLY A 499 -5.78 -12.60 -4.43
C GLY A 499 -4.85 -13.52 -3.65
N ARG A 500 -4.22 -14.48 -4.34
CA ARG A 500 -3.12 -15.29 -3.79
C ARG A 500 -1.90 -15.29 -4.69
N PHE A 501 -0.72 -15.56 -4.12
CA PHE A 501 0.56 -15.43 -4.84
C PHE A 501 1.29 -16.76 -5.00
N VAL A 502 1.71 -17.05 -6.22
CA VAL A 502 2.55 -18.21 -6.57
C VAL A 502 3.77 -17.71 -7.33
N GLU A 503 4.93 -17.79 -6.69
CA GLU A 503 6.18 -17.12 -7.11
C GLU A 503 5.97 -15.63 -7.34
N ARG A 504 5.90 -15.20 -8.61
CA ARG A 504 5.67 -13.80 -9.02
C ARG A 504 4.26 -13.57 -9.55
N THR A 505 3.39 -14.57 -9.57
CA THR A 505 2.09 -14.53 -10.25
C THR A 505 0.93 -14.42 -9.26
N ALA A 506 0.05 -13.43 -9.44
CA ALA A 506 -1.24 -13.37 -8.74
C ALA A 506 -2.24 -14.36 -9.36
N LYS A 507 -3.03 -15.04 -8.52
CA LYS A 507 -4.03 -16.03 -8.90
C LYS A 507 -5.31 -15.83 -8.09
N LYS A 508 -6.40 -16.47 -8.53
CA LYS A 508 -7.63 -16.61 -7.74
C LYS A 508 -7.31 -17.40 -6.49
N GLY A 509 -7.56 -16.85 -5.31
CA GLY A 509 -7.61 -17.62 -4.08
C GLY A 509 -9.05 -17.88 -3.65
N ARG A 510 -9.30 -17.77 -2.34
CA ARG A 510 -10.55 -18.17 -1.69
C ARG A 510 -11.71 -17.29 -2.15
N ILE A 511 -12.90 -17.89 -2.15
CA ILE A 511 -14.16 -17.15 -2.23
C ILE A 511 -14.75 -17.12 -0.82
N TYR A 512 -15.09 -15.92 -0.39
CA TYR A 512 -15.84 -15.66 0.84
C TYR A 512 -17.24 -15.16 0.47
N ARG A 513 -18.15 -15.18 1.44
CA ARG A 513 -19.50 -14.63 1.34
C ARG A 513 -19.74 -13.75 2.55
N ASP A 514 -20.63 -12.77 2.39
CA ASP A 514 -21.13 -11.94 3.48
C ASP A 514 -20.02 -11.38 4.39
N LEU A 515 -18.94 -10.84 3.80
CA LEU A 515 -17.86 -10.19 4.54
C LEU A 515 -18.16 -8.70 4.76
N PRO A 516 -17.80 -8.12 5.92
CA PRO A 516 -17.84 -6.67 6.12
C PRO A 516 -16.70 -5.97 5.38
N LEU A 517 -16.80 -4.65 5.25
CA LEU A 517 -15.69 -3.75 4.86
C LEU A 517 -15.08 -3.15 6.12
N TYR A 518 -13.78 -3.33 6.31
CA TYR A 518 -13.00 -2.51 7.23
C TYR A 518 -12.69 -1.16 6.56
N GLU A 519 -13.26 -0.07 7.08
CA GLU A 519 -13.16 1.27 6.50
C GLU A 519 -12.20 2.14 7.31
N ALA A 520 -10.90 2.04 7.02
CA ALA A 520 -9.89 2.86 7.68
C ALA A 520 -10.17 4.36 7.49
N GLU A 521 -10.04 5.15 8.56
CA GLU A 521 -10.12 6.60 8.50
C GLU A 521 -8.94 7.18 7.70
N TYR A 522 -9.21 8.20 6.88
CA TYR A 522 -8.14 8.95 6.21
C TYR A 522 -7.36 9.78 7.22
N GLN A 523 -6.09 9.46 7.41
CA GLN A 523 -5.21 10.22 8.30
C GLN A 523 -4.56 11.41 7.57
N PRO A 524 -4.52 12.60 8.20
CA PRO A 524 -3.87 13.80 7.65
C PRO A 524 -2.41 13.60 7.23
N GLU A 525 -1.98 14.35 6.23
CA GLU A 525 -0.65 14.22 5.62
C GLU A 525 0.41 15.04 6.35
N ARG A 526 0.97 14.46 7.41
CA ARG A 526 1.97 15.10 8.29
C ARG A 526 3.34 15.23 7.62
N ILE A 527 3.59 16.36 6.94
CA ILE A 527 4.90 16.78 6.44
C ILE A 527 5.14 18.28 6.71
N GLN A 528 6.41 18.70 6.75
CA GLN A 528 6.82 20.11 6.80
C GLN A 528 7.68 20.47 5.60
N PHE A 529 7.35 21.54 4.88
CA PHE A 529 8.18 22.09 3.80
C PHE A 529 9.37 22.93 4.31
N TYR A 530 10.46 22.96 3.55
CA TYR A 530 11.62 23.80 3.82
C TYR A 530 12.31 24.29 2.55
N ARG A 531 13.06 25.40 2.64
CA ARG A 531 13.78 25.98 1.50
C ARG A 531 14.65 24.95 0.77
N PRO A 532 14.69 24.96 -0.59
CA PRO A 532 15.46 24.02 -1.40
C PRO A 532 16.88 23.70 -0.91
N ARG A 533 17.20 22.40 -0.90
CA ARG A 533 18.53 21.84 -0.61
C ARG A 533 18.98 20.88 -1.73
N SER A 534 20.23 20.44 -1.68
CA SER A 534 20.75 19.41 -2.58
C SER A 534 20.00 18.09 -2.40
N ILE A 535 19.86 17.32 -3.49
CA ILE A 535 19.08 16.08 -3.49
C ILE A 535 19.67 15.07 -2.49
N GLU A 536 20.99 15.08 -2.32
CA GLU A 536 21.73 14.26 -1.38
C GLU A 536 21.32 14.57 0.05
N PHE A 537 21.23 15.86 0.44
CA PHE A 537 20.72 16.26 1.75
C PHE A 537 19.28 15.77 1.99
N VAL A 538 18.42 15.88 0.97
CA VAL A 538 17.01 15.43 1.06
C VAL A 538 16.91 13.90 1.17
N ARG A 539 17.84 13.13 0.57
CA ARG A 539 17.91 11.66 0.74
C ARG A 539 18.33 11.28 2.15
N GLU A 540 19.41 11.85 2.67
CA GLU A 540 19.93 11.48 3.99
C GLU A 540 18.95 11.88 5.12
N LEU A 541 18.29 13.04 5.02
CA LEU A 541 17.31 13.50 6.02
C LEU A 541 16.11 12.54 6.22
N ARG A 542 15.79 11.69 5.25
CA ARG A 542 14.71 10.67 5.39
C ARG A 542 15.16 9.36 6.03
N LYS A 543 16.47 9.15 6.17
CA LYS A 543 17.03 7.97 6.84
C LYS A 543 17.09 8.12 8.36
N VAL A 544 16.86 9.34 8.87
CA VAL A 544 16.88 9.67 10.30
C VAL A 544 16.09 8.64 11.11
N ALA A 545 16.79 8.03 12.05
CA ALA A 545 16.30 7.02 12.97
C ALA A 545 17.25 6.95 14.18
N LEU A 546 16.84 6.27 15.26
CA LEU A 546 17.70 5.99 16.42
C LEU A 546 19.02 5.27 16.02
N GLU A 547 18.95 4.31 15.09
CA GLU A 547 20.10 3.61 14.52
C GLU A 547 20.84 4.39 13.41
N HIS A 548 20.34 5.57 13.03
CA HIS A 548 20.86 6.35 11.92
C HIS A 548 20.70 7.87 12.19
N PRO A 549 21.42 8.40 13.19
CA PRO A 549 21.44 9.84 13.47
C PRO A 549 22.05 10.62 12.30
N PHE A 550 21.67 11.89 12.18
CA PHE A 550 22.09 12.75 11.07
C PHE A 550 22.63 14.09 11.57
N ASP A 551 23.96 14.15 11.77
CA ASP A 551 24.70 15.36 12.17
C ASP A 551 24.69 16.48 11.11
N GLY A 552 24.02 16.23 9.99
CA GLY A 552 24.02 17.05 8.79
C GLY A 552 25.14 16.67 7.83
N MET A 553 24.81 16.58 6.54
CA MET A 553 25.84 16.60 5.50
C MET A 553 26.72 17.85 5.66
N PRO A 554 28.05 17.76 5.47
CA PRO A 554 28.88 18.95 5.35
C PRO A 554 28.30 19.86 4.26
N PRO A 555 28.39 21.19 4.39
CA PRO A 555 27.86 22.08 3.36
C PRO A 555 28.52 21.70 2.03
N SER A 556 27.71 21.27 1.06
CA SER A 556 28.18 21.00 -0.28
C SER A 556 28.94 22.23 -0.75
N ARG A 557 30.23 22.06 -1.10
CA ARG A 557 30.99 23.15 -1.72
C ARG A 557 30.13 23.71 -2.85
N SER A 558 30.08 25.04 -2.97
CA SER A 558 29.39 25.68 -4.08
C SER A 558 29.78 25.00 -5.38
N PRO A 559 28.88 24.86 -6.37
CA PRO A 559 29.31 24.81 -7.76
C PRO A 559 30.35 25.91 -7.96
N ALA A 560 31.54 25.51 -8.40
CA ALA A 560 32.53 26.45 -8.86
C ALA A 560 32.20 26.71 -10.33
N GLU A 561 31.80 27.94 -10.60
CA GLU A 561 31.56 28.53 -11.93
C GLU A 561 30.33 28.00 -12.70
#